data_AF-A0A1F3Z3X0-F1
#
_entry.id   AF-A0A1F3Z3X0-F1
#
_cell.length_a   1.000
_cell.length_b   1.000
_cell.length_c   1.000
_cell.angle_alpha   90.00
_cell.angle_beta   90.00
_cell.angle_gamma   90.00
#
_symmetry.space_group_name_H-M   'P 1'
#
loop_
_entity.id
_entity.type
_entity.pdbx_description
1 polymer ?
#
loop_
_entity_poly.entity_id
_entity_poly.type
_entity_poly.pdbx_seq_one_letter_code
_entity_poly.pdbx_strand_id
1 'polypeptide(L)' 'MATVGAFGFGLSQLILLVGVIKCIKGGEKAAGRTWEGADSLEWTHLPSPPPYHSFVTPPVVK' A
#
# COMPACT_ATOMS: atom_id res chain seq x y z
N MET A 1 8.77 -27.09 -19.48
CA MET A 1 9.13 -26.30 -18.28
C MET A 1 8.34 -24.99 -18.19
N ALA A 2 8.26 -24.18 -19.26
CA ALA A 2 7.50 -22.92 -19.27
C ALA A 2 6.01 -23.06 -18.89
N THR A 3 5.30 -24.08 -19.39
CA THR A 3 3.87 -24.29 -19.09
C THR A 3 3.60 -24.60 -17.61
N VAL A 4 4.45 -25.41 -16.97
CA VAL A 4 4.33 -25.72 -15.54
C VAL A 4 4.58 -24.46 -14.71
N GLY A 5 5.57 -23.65 -15.08
CA GLY A 5 5.80 -22.34 -14.47
C GLY A 5 4.63 -21.37 -14.66
N ALA A 6 3.98 -21.37 -15.83
CA ALA A 6 2.82 -20.54 -16.10
C ALA A 6 1.62 -20.90 -15.22
N PHE A 7 1.35 -22.19 -15.00
CA PHE A 7 0.32 -22.63 -14.06
C PHE A 7 0.67 -22.27 -12.60
N GLY A 8 1.94 -22.39 -12.21
CA GLY A 8 2.42 -21.95 -10.90
C GLY A 8 2.24 -20.44 -10.68
N PHE A 9 2.56 -19.62 -11.69
CA PHE A 9 2.31 -18.18 -11.67
C PHE A 9 0.81 -17.85 -11.64
N GLY A 10 -0.02 -18.58 -12.38
CA GLY A 10 -1.47 -18.44 -12.32
C GLY A 10 -2.02 -18.71 -10.92
N LEU A 11 -1.53 -19.76 -10.24
CA LEU A 11 -1.93 -20.07 -8.86
C LEU A 11 -1.48 -18.98 -7.87
N SER A 12 -0.30 -18.37 -8.06
CA SER A 12 0.15 -17.30 -7.17
C SER A 12 -0.73 -16.05 -7.23
N GLN A 13 -1.41 -15.79 -8.36
CA GLN A 13 -2.39 -14.71 -8.45
C GLN A 13 -3.59 -14.93 -7.52
N LEU A 14 -4.01 -16.18 -7.30
CA LEU A 14 -5.09 -16.48 -6.34
C LEU A 14 -4.63 -16.19 -4.90
N ILE A 15 -3.37 -16.46 -4.57
CA ILE A 15 -2.79 -16.11 -3.26
C ILE A 15 -2.80 -14.59 -3.06
N LEU A 16 -2.38 -13.83 -4.08
CA LEU A 16 -2.43 -12.37 -4.05
C LEU A 16 -3.86 -11.85 -3.84
N LEU A 17 -4.83 -12.38 -4.59
CA LEU A 17 -6.24 -11.99 -4.47
C LEU A 17 -6.78 -12.22 -3.06
N VAL A 18 -6.53 -13.40 -2.49
CA VAL A 18 -6.95 -13.72 -1.12
C VAL A 18 -6.30 -12.77 -0.10
N GLY A 19 -5.02 -12.44 -0.28
CA GLY A 19 -4.30 -11.46 0.55
C GLY A 19 -4.97 -10.08 0.50
N VAL A 20 -5.26 -9.56 -0.70
CA VAL A 20 -5.94 -8.27 -0.88
C VAL A 20 -7.32 -8.26 -0.23
N ILE A 21 -8.14 -9.30 -0.44
CA ILE A 21 -9.47 -9.41 0.17
C ILE A 21 -9.36 -9.38 1.70
N LYS A 22 -8.38 -10.08 2.27
CA LYS A 22 -8.15 -10.10 3.71
C LYS A 22 -7.78 -8.71 4.24
N CYS A 23 -6.91 -7.97 3.56
CA CYS A 23 -6.52 -6.60 3.93
C CYS A 23 -7.67 -5.59 3.81
N ILE A 24 -8.58 -5.77 2.84
CA ILE A 24 -9.75 -4.90 2.69
C ILE A 24 -10.77 -5.16 3.80
N LYS A 25 -11.02 -6.44 4.13
CA LYS A 25 -12.08 -6.85 5.06
C LYS A 25 -11.71 -6.70 6.53
N GLY A 26 -10.44 -6.47 6.88
CA GLY A 26 -10.03 -6.28 8.26
C GLY A 26 -8.52 -6.14 8.44
N GLY A 27 -8.09 -6.07 9.70
CA GLY A 27 -6.70 -5.85 10.08
C GLY A 27 -6.52 -4.54 10.86
N GLU A 28 -5.30 -4.32 11.32
CA GLU A 28 -4.91 -3.06 11.95
C GLU A 28 -4.83 -1.95 10.90
N LYS A 29 -5.31 -0.75 11.24
CA LYS A 29 -5.18 0.40 10.34
C LYS A 29 -3.70 0.75 10.19
N ALA A 30 -3.28 1.00 8.96
CA ALA A 30 -1.93 1.44 8.67
C ALA A 30 -1.59 2.71 9.46
N ALA A 31 -0.42 2.73 10.09
CA ALA A 31 0.16 3.95 10.65
C ALA A 31 0.36 5.00 9.55
N GLY A 32 0.49 6.29 9.92
CA GLY A 32 0.78 7.36 8.95
C GLY A 32 2.08 7.16 8.18
N ARG A 33 3.06 6.50 8.81
CA ARG A 33 4.35 6.11 8.22
C ARG A 33 4.59 4.62 8.46
N THR A 34 4.15 3.76 7.54
CA THR A 34 4.24 2.30 7.70
C THR A 34 5.62 1.71 7.42
N TRP A 35 6.47 2.42 6.68
CA TRP A 35 7.76 1.91 6.22
C TRP A 35 8.92 2.74 6.77
N GLU A 36 10.03 2.05 7.04
CA GLU A 36 11.29 2.73 7.32
C GLU A 36 11.77 3.49 6.08
N GLY A 37 12.37 4.68 6.25
CA GLY A 37 12.80 5.53 5.14
C GLY A 37 11.69 6.22 4.34
N ALA A 38 10.42 6.05 4.73
CA ALA A 38 9.30 6.77 4.15
C ALA A 38 9.26 8.23 4.62
N ASP A 39 10.20 9.03 4.12
CA ASP A 39 10.42 10.44 4.51
C ASP A 39 9.90 11.45 3.46
N SER A 40 9.18 10.99 2.43
CA SER A 40 8.55 11.89 1.46
C SER A 40 7.35 12.62 2.07
N LEU A 41 6.84 13.64 1.37
CA LEU A 41 5.74 14.48 1.84
C LEU A 41 4.46 13.68 2.11
N GLU A 42 4.20 12.61 1.36
CA GLU A 42 3.00 11.78 1.52
C GLU A 42 2.98 10.99 2.83
N TRP A 43 4.15 10.70 3.42
CA TRP A 43 4.30 9.92 4.65
C TRP A 43 4.54 10.79 5.88
N THR A 44 5.08 11.99 5.68
CA THR A 44 5.47 12.91 6.77
C THR A 44 4.41 13.97 7.06
N HIS A 45 3.62 14.36 6.07
CA HIS A 45 2.68 15.48 6.18
C HIS A 45 1.21 15.09 5.98
N LEU A 46 0.90 13.84 5.58
CA LEU A 46 -0.48 13.37 5.39
C LEU A 46 -0.84 12.28 6.41
N PRO A 47 -2.09 12.26 6.91
CA PRO A 47 -2.60 11.16 7.71
C PRO A 47 -2.91 9.95 6.82
N SER A 48 -2.99 8.76 7.44
CA SER A 48 -3.51 7.54 6.79
C SER A 48 -4.92 7.25 7.33
N PRO A 49 -5.97 7.21 6.48
CA PRO A 49 -5.98 7.42 5.03
C PRO A 49 -5.85 8.92 4.64
N PRO A 50 -5.37 9.21 3.42
CA PRO A 50 -5.18 10.59 2.97
C PRO A 50 -6.53 11.30 2.75
N PRO A 51 -6.59 12.63 3.00
CA PRO A 51 -7.76 13.44 2.70
C PRO A 51 -7.95 13.63 1.18
N TYR A 52 -9.15 14.06 0.77
CA TYR A 52 -9.46 14.31 -0.65
C TYR A 52 -8.58 15.41 -1.28
N HIS A 53 -8.24 16.45 -0.51
CA HIS A 53 -7.30 17.48 -0.92
C HIS A 53 -6.02 17.36 -0.09
N SER A 54 -4.95 16.85 -0.70
CA SER A 54 -3.70 16.51 0.01
C SER A 54 -3.06 17.72 0.69
N PHE A 55 -2.92 18.85 -0.02
CA PHE A 55 -2.29 20.04 0.54
C PHE A 55 -3.12 21.28 0.20
N VAL A 56 -3.78 21.85 1.21
CA VAL A 56 -4.46 23.16 1.08
C VAL A 56 -3.43 24.29 1.22
N THR A 57 -2.47 24.11 2.11
CA THR A 57 -1.31 24.99 2.29
C THR A 57 -0.06 24.23 1.85
N PRO A 58 0.82 24.82 1.02
CA PRO A 58 2.01 24.13 0.54
C PRO A 58 2.95 23.81 1.72
N PRO A 59 3.44 22.56 1.83
CA PRO A 59 4.38 22.18 2.87
C PRO A 59 5.76 22.82 2.61
N VAL A 60 6.47 23.17 3.68
CA VAL A 60 7.83 23.70 3.59
C VAL A 60 8.81 22.54 3.46
N VAL A 61 9.46 22.43 2.30
CA VAL A 61 10.55 21.48 2.08
C VAL A 61 11.88 22.16 2.46
N LYS A 62 12.69 21.49 3.28
CA LYS A 62 14.05 21.93 3.63
C LYS A 62 15.07 20.99 3.04
#